data_AF-A0A9D5SUN1-F1
#
_entry.id   AF-A0A9D5SUN1-F1
#
_cell.length_a   1.000
_cell.length_b   1.000
_cell.length_c   1.000
_cell.angle_alpha   90.00
_cell.angle_beta   90.00
_cell.angle_gamma   90.00
#
_symmetry.space_group_name_H-M   'P 1'
#
loop_
_entity.id
_entity.type
_entity.pdbx_description
1 polymer ?
#
loop_
_entity_poly.entity_id
_entity_poly.type
_entity_poly.pdbx_seq_one_letter_code
_entity_poly.pdbx_strand_id
1 'polypeptide(L)'
;MVKTFRRVACVLMALATLLVMLPMTAFAAEDTPTVINKITITELETPVHNKTPDKEVSVTEAGVEVAGVYWQTASGFSMTSPVFEAGKTYASIIYLSLKDNFVLPQTAPAVKVNGIPAADISVYENYVIAKAEFTATEAVINSIDITGNIAPVNGLKPINTIVDITSEGCEIYNVVWYKDGTQINLDTSFETGANYRIAITVNLKNGYKPASGMTAKINGT
;
A
#
# COMPACT_ATOMS: atom_id res chain seq x y z
N MET A 1 16.28 -76.46 39.69
CA MET A 1 16.46 -75.36 38.70
C MET A 1 15.26 -75.16 37.78
N VAL A 2 14.68 -76.22 37.20
CA VAL A 2 13.58 -76.12 36.20
C VAL A 2 12.28 -75.50 36.74
N LYS A 3 11.91 -75.74 38.00
CA LYS A 3 10.67 -75.20 38.60
C LYS A 3 10.69 -73.67 38.78
N THR A 4 11.84 -73.08 39.06
CA THR A 4 11.99 -71.64 39.28
C THR A 4 11.94 -70.88 37.94
N PHE A 5 12.57 -71.43 36.90
CA PHE A 5 12.54 -70.87 35.54
C PHE A 5 11.12 -70.81 34.96
N ARG A 6 10.31 -71.86 35.20
CA ARG A 6 8.92 -71.94 34.72
C ARG A 6 8.01 -70.88 35.36
N ARG A 7 8.25 -70.54 36.63
CA ARG A 7 7.48 -69.50 37.35
C ARG A 7 7.84 -68.10 36.87
N VAL A 8 9.14 -67.83 36.65
CA VAL A 8 9.61 -66.55 36.12
C VAL A 8 9.11 -66.33 34.68
N ALA A 9 9.12 -67.37 33.84
CA ALA A 9 8.60 -67.30 32.48
C ALA A 9 7.08 -67.03 32.42
N CYS A 10 6.29 -67.58 33.35
CA CYS A 10 4.85 -67.30 33.42
C CYS A 10 4.56 -65.86 33.85
N VAL A 11 5.33 -65.32 34.80
CA VAL A 11 5.17 -63.91 35.24
C VAL A 11 5.59 -62.95 34.12
N LEU A 12 6.66 -63.25 33.39
CA LEU A 12 7.09 -62.45 32.23
C LEU A 12 6.08 -62.49 31.08
N MET A 13 5.48 -63.65 30.79
CA MET A 13 4.42 -63.72 29.78
C MET A 13 3.13 -63.01 30.22
N ALA A 14 2.74 -63.11 31.49
CA ALA A 14 1.60 -62.37 32.02
C ALA A 14 1.84 -60.85 32.00
N LEU A 15 3.06 -60.40 32.29
CA LEU A 15 3.43 -58.99 32.21
C LEU A 15 3.48 -58.51 30.75
N ALA A 16 3.97 -59.35 29.82
CA ALA A 16 3.98 -59.05 28.39
C ALA A 16 2.55 -58.94 27.84
N THR A 17 1.64 -59.85 28.19
CA THR A 17 0.23 -59.77 27.78
C THR A 17 -0.48 -58.57 28.40
N LEU A 18 -0.19 -58.22 29.66
CA LEU A 18 -0.68 -56.99 30.29
C LEU A 18 -0.16 -55.73 29.57
N LEU A 19 1.09 -55.72 29.08
CA LEU A 19 1.63 -54.61 28.29
C LEU A 19 0.98 -54.46 26.90
N VAL A 20 0.59 -55.56 26.23
CA VAL A 20 -0.13 -55.50 24.94
C VAL A 20 -1.63 -55.21 25.13
N MET A 21 -2.16 -55.43 26.33
CA MET A 21 -3.54 -55.09 26.71
C MET A 21 -3.70 -53.70 27.30
N LEU A 22 -2.59 -52.99 27.59
CA LEU A 22 -2.67 -51.54 27.75
C LEU A 22 -3.16 -50.98 26.42
N PRO A 23 -4.29 -50.25 26.38
CA PRO A 23 -4.73 -49.65 25.14
C PRO A 23 -3.60 -48.76 24.63
N MET A 24 -3.15 -48.97 23.40
CA MET A 24 -2.25 -48.05 22.66
C MET A 24 -2.91 -46.67 22.40
N THR A 25 -3.89 -46.27 23.20
CA THR A 25 -4.39 -44.91 23.31
C THR A 25 -3.62 -44.12 24.37
N ALA A 26 -2.41 -44.57 24.74
CA ALA A 26 -1.48 -43.78 25.53
C ALA A 26 -1.06 -42.54 24.72
N PHE A 27 -1.85 -41.48 24.88
CA PHE A 27 -1.53 -40.09 24.53
C PHE A 27 -1.05 -39.88 23.09
N ALA A 28 -1.93 -40.09 22.10
CA ALA A 28 -2.02 -39.03 21.11
C ALA A 28 -2.58 -37.84 21.89
N ALA A 29 -1.71 -36.92 22.33
CA ALA A 29 -2.20 -35.60 22.67
C ALA A 29 -2.96 -35.15 21.42
N GLU A 30 -4.29 -35.04 21.51
CA GLU A 30 -5.04 -34.34 20.47
C GLU A 30 -4.43 -32.95 20.44
N ASP A 31 -3.64 -32.69 19.42
CA ASP A 31 -3.03 -31.38 19.19
C ASP A 31 -4.22 -30.46 18.94
N THR A 32 -4.67 -29.83 20.02
CA THR A 32 -5.92 -29.08 20.02
C THR A 32 -5.68 -27.90 19.10
N PRO A 33 -6.42 -27.78 17.99
CA PRO A 33 -6.11 -26.77 17.01
C PRO A 33 -6.12 -25.37 17.64
N THR A 34 -5.15 -24.55 17.28
CA THR A 34 -5.04 -23.19 17.79
C THR A 34 -6.08 -22.31 17.10
N VAL A 35 -6.97 -21.70 17.89
CA VAL A 35 -8.05 -20.85 17.37
C VAL A 35 -7.55 -19.42 17.13
N ILE A 36 -7.72 -18.92 15.91
CA ILE A 36 -7.35 -17.54 15.53
C ILE A 36 -8.57 -16.64 15.64
N ASN A 37 -8.67 -15.87 16.73
CA ASN A 37 -9.80 -14.98 16.98
C ASN A 37 -9.64 -13.56 16.41
N LYS A 38 -8.41 -13.19 16.05
CA LYS A 38 -8.07 -11.87 15.56
C LYS A 38 -6.99 -12.00 14.50
N ILE A 39 -7.05 -11.14 13.48
CA ILE A 39 -6.01 -11.01 12.47
C ILE A 39 -5.69 -9.52 12.28
N THR A 40 -4.40 -9.21 12.24
CA THR A 40 -3.89 -7.85 12.05
C THR A 40 -3.05 -7.82 10.77
N ILE A 41 -3.56 -7.09 9.78
CA ILE A 41 -2.89 -6.86 8.50
C ILE A 41 -2.29 -5.45 8.54
N THR A 42 -1.01 -5.32 8.16
CA THR A 42 -0.26 -4.06 8.13
C THR A 42 0.43 -3.86 6.79
N GLU A 43 1.01 -2.67 6.60
CA GLU A 43 1.87 -2.30 5.47
C GLU A 43 1.15 -2.15 4.13
N LEU A 44 -0.19 -2.32 4.09
CA LEU A 44 -0.96 -2.02 2.89
C LEU A 44 -0.86 -0.52 2.57
N GLU A 45 -0.25 -0.15 1.45
CA GLU A 45 -0.23 1.25 1.04
C GLU A 45 -1.64 1.70 0.63
N THR A 46 -2.08 2.83 1.21
CA THR A 46 -3.39 3.40 0.85
C THR A 46 -3.35 4.03 -0.54
N PRO A 47 -4.45 4.01 -1.31
CA PRO A 47 -4.49 4.55 -2.65
C PRO A 47 -4.11 6.02 -2.74
N VAL A 48 -3.17 6.34 -3.63
CA VAL A 48 -2.78 7.71 -3.97
C VAL A 48 -2.90 7.88 -5.47
N HIS A 49 -3.36 9.05 -5.92
CA HIS A 49 -3.51 9.36 -7.33
C HIS A 49 -2.25 9.02 -8.13
N ASN A 50 -2.47 8.39 -9.28
CA ASN A 50 -1.44 7.96 -10.22
C ASN A 50 -0.43 6.94 -9.68
N LYS A 51 -0.67 6.38 -8.48
CA LYS A 51 0.06 5.22 -7.97
C LYS A 51 -0.64 3.93 -8.35
N THR A 52 0.16 2.90 -8.59
CA THR A 52 -0.31 1.54 -8.83
C THR A 52 -0.76 0.90 -7.52
N PRO A 53 -1.74 -0.02 -7.54
CA PRO A 53 -2.16 -0.72 -6.34
C PRO A 53 -1.04 -1.58 -5.74
N ASP A 54 -0.88 -1.43 -4.42
CA ASP A 54 0.00 -2.28 -3.63
C ASP A 54 -0.58 -3.70 -3.51
N LYS A 55 0.28 -4.71 -3.56
CA LYS A 55 -0.12 -6.12 -3.51
C LYS A 55 0.54 -6.87 -2.37
N GLU A 56 1.34 -6.18 -1.57
CA GLU A 56 2.07 -6.75 -0.47
C GLU A 56 1.47 -6.27 0.85
N VAL A 57 1.30 -7.19 1.79
CA VAL A 57 0.88 -6.88 3.16
C VAL A 57 1.56 -7.84 4.12
N SER A 58 1.63 -7.45 5.39
CA SER A 58 2.16 -8.30 6.45
C SER A 58 1.05 -8.73 7.42
N VAL A 59 1.16 -9.95 7.93
CA VAL A 59 0.32 -10.47 9.02
C VAL A 59 1.19 -10.90 10.19
N THR A 60 0.74 -10.64 11.42
CA THR A 60 1.53 -10.90 12.63
C THR A 60 1.14 -12.20 13.33
N GLU A 61 -0.04 -12.71 13.04
CA GLU A 61 -0.61 -13.85 13.73
C GLU A 61 0.00 -15.17 13.24
N ALA A 62 0.52 -15.95 14.20
CA ALA A 62 1.02 -17.29 13.93
C ALA A 62 -0.09 -18.14 13.29
N GLY A 63 0.28 -18.90 12.26
CA GLY A 63 -0.66 -19.77 11.55
C GLY A 63 -1.47 -19.08 10.45
N VAL A 64 -1.29 -17.78 10.21
CA VAL A 64 -1.89 -17.06 9.09
C VAL A 64 -0.83 -16.69 8.07
N GLU A 65 -1.12 -16.87 6.78
CA GLU A 65 -0.28 -16.43 5.67
C GLU A 65 -1.10 -15.62 4.66
N VAL A 66 -0.45 -14.65 4.02
CA VAL A 66 -1.07 -13.88 2.94
C VAL A 66 -1.00 -14.71 1.66
N ALA A 67 -2.17 -15.07 1.13
CA ALA A 67 -2.29 -15.83 -0.10
C ALA A 67 -2.41 -14.92 -1.34
N GLY A 68 -2.90 -13.69 -1.17
CA GLY A 68 -2.94 -12.71 -2.25
C GLY A 68 -3.69 -11.43 -1.89
N VAL A 69 -3.37 -10.35 -2.59
CA VAL A 69 -4.01 -9.04 -2.45
C VAL A 69 -4.45 -8.55 -3.82
N TYR A 70 -5.72 -8.17 -3.92
CA TYR A 70 -6.34 -7.70 -5.16
C TYR A 70 -7.07 -6.40 -4.93
N TRP A 71 -7.12 -5.56 -5.95
CA TRP A 71 -7.84 -4.30 -5.90
C TRP A 71 -8.98 -4.26 -6.89
N GLN A 72 -10.08 -3.70 -6.42
CA GLN A 72 -11.30 -3.50 -7.19
C GLN A 72 -11.86 -2.10 -6.94
N THR A 73 -12.70 -1.66 -7.87
CA THR A 73 -13.55 -0.48 -7.69
C THR A 73 -14.55 -0.70 -6.54
N ALA A 74 -15.12 0.37 -5.99
CA ALA A 74 -16.16 0.27 -4.96
C ALA A 74 -17.36 -0.61 -5.39
N SER A 75 -17.66 -0.68 -6.69
CA SER A 75 -18.69 -1.54 -7.28
C SER A 75 -18.34 -3.03 -7.34
N GLY A 76 -17.14 -3.45 -6.90
CA GLY A 76 -16.71 -4.85 -6.92
C GLY A 76 -16.15 -5.33 -8.26
N PHE A 77 -15.97 -4.43 -9.23
CA PHE A 77 -15.33 -4.75 -10.51
C PHE A 77 -13.82 -4.53 -10.43
N SER A 78 -13.06 -5.40 -11.10
CA SER A 78 -11.62 -5.24 -11.31
C SER A 78 -11.29 -3.85 -11.82
N MET A 79 -10.16 -3.31 -11.37
CA MET A 79 -9.66 -2.03 -11.87
C MET A 79 -9.34 -2.16 -13.37
N THR A 80 -9.87 -1.23 -14.17
CA THR A 80 -9.56 -1.12 -15.60
C THR A 80 -8.31 -0.28 -15.86
N SER A 81 -8.01 0.66 -14.96
CA SER A 81 -6.79 1.45 -14.92
C SER A 81 -5.72 0.76 -14.06
N PRO A 82 -4.44 0.81 -14.46
CA PRO A 82 -3.35 0.31 -13.61
C PRO A 82 -3.05 1.23 -12.41
N VAL A 83 -3.63 2.43 -12.37
CA VAL A 83 -3.40 3.44 -11.31
C VAL A 83 -4.70 3.96 -10.70
N PHE A 84 -4.59 4.51 -9.49
CA PHE A 84 -5.71 5.13 -8.79
C PHE A 84 -6.02 6.56 -9.28
N GLU A 85 -7.29 6.93 -9.21
CA GLU A 85 -7.78 8.28 -9.48
C GLU A 85 -8.23 8.96 -8.19
N ALA A 86 -7.76 10.19 -7.93
CA ALA A 86 -8.10 10.93 -6.72
C ALA A 86 -9.61 11.03 -6.51
N GLY A 87 -10.06 10.90 -5.26
CA GLY A 87 -11.46 11.01 -4.87
C GLY A 87 -12.31 9.77 -5.18
N LYS A 88 -11.81 8.79 -5.94
CA LYS A 88 -12.52 7.51 -6.13
C LYS A 88 -12.27 6.57 -4.95
N THR A 89 -13.28 5.77 -4.61
CA THR A 89 -13.17 4.72 -3.60
C THR A 89 -12.82 3.39 -4.26
N TYR A 90 -11.84 2.71 -3.67
CA TYR A 90 -11.37 1.39 -4.06
C TYR A 90 -11.44 0.44 -2.87
N ALA A 91 -11.57 -0.85 -3.15
CA ALA A 91 -11.52 -1.90 -2.15
C ALA A 91 -10.31 -2.81 -2.40
N SER A 92 -9.55 -3.06 -1.33
CA SER A 92 -8.56 -4.14 -1.28
C SER A 92 -9.22 -5.42 -0.78
N ILE A 93 -8.94 -6.52 -1.45
CA ILE A 93 -9.42 -7.87 -1.17
C ILE A 93 -8.21 -8.73 -0.84
N ILE A 94 -8.11 -9.14 0.41
CA ILE A 94 -6.94 -9.79 0.98
C ILE A 94 -7.32 -11.22 1.34
N TYR A 95 -6.70 -12.16 0.64
CA TYR A 95 -6.84 -13.60 0.89
C TYR A 95 -5.79 -14.03 1.91
N LEU A 96 -6.24 -14.70 2.95
CA LEU A 96 -5.42 -15.22 4.02
C LEU A 96 -5.63 -16.73 4.14
N SER A 97 -4.58 -17.52 4.06
CA SER A 97 -4.62 -18.96 4.30
C SER A 97 -4.21 -19.29 5.73
N LEU A 98 -4.76 -20.38 6.26
CA LEU A 98 -4.36 -20.93 7.55
C LEU A 98 -3.33 -22.05 7.37
N LYS A 99 -2.35 -22.12 8.27
CA LYS A 99 -1.46 -23.28 8.40
C LYS A 99 -2.19 -24.43 9.08
N ASP A 100 -1.63 -25.63 8.92
CA ASP A 100 -2.09 -26.82 9.63
C ASP A 100 -2.14 -26.59 11.15
N ASN A 101 -3.09 -27.25 11.80
CA ASN A 101 -3.38 -27.14 13.24
C ASN A 101 -3.82 -25.73 13.71
N PHE A 102 -4.12 -24.80 12.80
CA PHE A 102 -4.84 -23.57 13.10
C PHE A 102 -6.26 -23.61 12.55
N VAL A 103 -7.21 -23.07 13.30
CA VAL A 103 -8.63 -23.05 12.92
C VAL A 103 -9.25 -21.69 13.19
N LEU A 104 -10.34 -21.40 12.49
CA LEU A 104 -11.14 -20.21 12.73
C LEU A 104 -12.26 -20.47 13.73
N PRO A 105 -12.64 -19.46 14.52
CA PRO A 105 -13.79 -19.53 15.39
C PRO A 105 -15.11 -19.70 14.62
N GLN A 106 -16.13 -20.23 15.30
CA GLN A 106 -17.49 -20.34 14.77
C GLN A 106 -18.11 -18.97 14.42
N THR A 107 -17.71 -17.93 15.15
CA THR A 107 -18.01 -16.53 14.82
C THR A 107 -16.85 -15.93 14.04
N ALA A 108 -17.11 -15.07 13.05
CA ALA A 108 -16.03 -14.47 12.26
C ALA A 108 -14.95 -13.80 13.14
N PRO A 109 -13.65 -13.97 12.84
CA PRO A 109 -12.58 -13.36 13.61
C PRO A 109 -12.59 -11.83 13.45
N ALA A 110 -12.02 -11.12 14.42
CA ALA A 110 -11.82 -9.68 14.30
C ALA A 110 -10.63 -9.40 13.36
N VAL A 111 -10.89 -8.86 12.17
CA VAL A 111 -9.83 -8.49 11.21
C VAL A 111 -9.63 -6.98 11.17
N LYS A 112 -8.38 -6.52 11.23
CA LYS A 112 -7.99 -5.12 11.04
C LYS A 112 -6.97 -4.99 9.92
N VAL A 113 -7.15 -3.99 9.05
CA VAL A 113 -6.20 -3.60 8.01
C VAL A 113 -5.69 -2.20 8.35
N ASN A 114 -4.38 -2.08 8.55
CA ASN A 114 -3.74 -0.84 9.03
C ASN A 114 -4.41 -0.26 10.29
N GLY A 115 -4.82 -1.13 11.21
CA GLY A 115 -5.50 -0.74 12.46
C GLY A 115 -6.99 -0.40 12.32
N ILE A 116 -7.53 -0.31 11.10
CA ILE A 116 -8.95 -0.06 10.82
C ILE A 116 -9.68 -1.40 10.70
N PRO A 117 -10.87 -1.58 11.31
CA PRO A 117 -11.68 -2.78 11.08
C PRO A 117 -11.93 -3.03 9.60
N ALA A 118 -11.83 -4.29 9.17
CA ALA A 118 -12.21 -4.67 7.81
C ALA A 118 -13.69 -4.31 7.56
N ALA A 119 -13.97 -3.81 6.35
CA ALA A 119 -15.31 -3.43 5.92
C ALA A 119 -16.21 -4.66 5.73
N ASP A 120 -15.61 -5.79 5.32
CA ASP A 120 -16.29 -7.07 5.19
C ASP A 120 -15.30 -8.22 5.43
N ILE A 121 -15.82 -9.34 5.93
CA ILE A 121 -15.03 -10.53 6.28
C ILE A 121 -15.81 -11.76 5.84
N SER A 122 -15.25 -12.52 4.90
CA SER A 122 -15.75 -13.84 4.54
C SER A 122 -14.87 -14.92 5.14
N VAL A 123 -15.50 -15.88 5.83
CA VAL A 123 -14.82 -16.97 6.52
C VAL A 123 -15.14 -18.28 5.84
N TYR A 124 -14.09 -19.03 5.53
CA TYR A 124 -14.16 -20.39 5.01
C TYR A 124 -13.33 -21.30 5.91
N GLU A 125 -13.38 -22.61 5.68
CA GLU A 125 -12.73 -23.60 6.55
C GLU A 125 -11.22 -23.34 6.75
N ASN A 126 -10.51 -23.00 5.66
CA ASN A 126 -9.06 -22.87 5.65
C ASN A 126 -8.55 -21.51 5.15
N TYR A 127 -9.44 -20.55 4.90
CA TYR A 127 -9.04 -19.20 4.51
C TYR A 127 -10.04 -18.12 4.95
N VAL A 128 -9.53 -16.90 5.09
CA VAL A 128 -10.32 -15.69 5.33
C VAL A 128 -10.12 -14.74 4.16
N ILE A 129 -11.20 -14.09 3.72
CA ILE A 129 -11.12 -12.94 2.84
C ILE A 129 -11.48 -11.71 3.65
N ALA A 130 -10.56 -10.75 3.71
CA ALA A 130 -10.79 -9.45 4.32
C ALA A 130 -10.92 -8.38 3.24
N LYS A 131 -11.95 -7.53 3.37
CA LYS A 131 -12.15 -6.36 2.52
C LYS A 131 -11.85 -5.10 3.30
N ALA A 132 -11.07 -4.18 2.71
CA ALA A 132 -10.87 -2.84 3.24
C ALA A 132 -11.16 -1.80 2.15
N GLU A 133 -11.82 -0.70 2.50
CA GLU A 133 -12.20 0.35 1.56
C GLU A 133 -11.43 1.65 1.84
N PHE A 134 -10.96 2.29 0.78
CA PHE A 134 -10.16 3.50 0.85
C PHE A 134 -10.57 4.47 -0.25
N THR A 135 -10.65 5.76 0.09
CA THR A 135 -10.74 6.83 -0.91
C THR A 135 -9.34 7.26 -1.30
N ALA A 136 -9.05 7.25 -2.60
CA ALA A 136 -7.73 7.65 -3.10
C ALA A 136 -7.47 9.13 -2.86
N THR A 137 -6.31 9.43 -2.25
CA THR A 137 -5.92 10.81 -1.98
C THR A 137 -5.23 11.44 -3.18
N GLU A 138 -5.20 12.77 -3.21
CA GLU A 138 -4.39 13.51 -4.18
C GLU A 138 -2.89 13.24 -3.99
N ALA A 139 -2.16 13.22 -5.09
CA ALA A 139 -0.70 13.15 -5.09
C ALA A 139 -0.11 14.50 -4.65
N VAL A 140 0.89 14.45 -3.76
CA VAL A 140 1.52 15.65 -3.21
C VAL A 140 2.71 16.06 -4.06
N ILE A 141 2.75 17.33 -4.45
CA ILE A 141 3.88 17.93 -5.17
C ILE A 141 4.75 18.72 -4.19
N ASN A 142 6.01 18.30 -4.07
CA ASN A 142 6.97 18.90 -3.14
C ASN A 142 7.86 19.97 -3.79
N SER A 143 8.14 19.82 -5.08
CA SER A 143 8.95 20.75 -5.85
C SER A 143 8.45 20.85 -7.28
N ILE A 144 8.58 22.05 -7.83
CA ILE A 144 8.35 22.31 -9.24
C ILE A 144 9.68 22.67 -9.89
N ASP A 145 10.05 21.94 -10.94
CA ASP A 145 11.23 22.23 -11.74
C ASP A 145 10.80 22.77 -13.10
N ILE A 146 11.30 23.98 -13.37
CA ILE A 146 10.99 24.75 -14.56
C ILE A 146 12.28 24.93 -15.36
N THR A 147 12.26 24.64 -16.66
CA THR A 147 13.40 24.83 -17.55
C THR A 147 13.03 25.72 -18.73
N GLY A 148 13.97 26.56 -19.17
CA GLY A 148 13.75 27.43 -20.33
C GLY A 148 14.80 28.51 -20.50
N ASN A 149 14.89 29.07 -21.70
CA ASN A 149 15.78 30.19 -21.98
C ASN A 149 15.16 31.52 -21.52
N ILE A 150 15.17 31.76 -20.21
CA ILE A 150 14.51 32.90 -19.57
C ILE A 150 15.49 34.04 -19.19
N ALA A 151 16.65 34.11 -19.82
CA ALA A 151 17.58 35.22 -19.60
C ALA A 151 17.15 36.45 -20.42
N PRO A 152 17.00 37.64 -19.83
CA PRO A 152 16.76 38.86 -20.59
C PRO A 152 18.03 39.26 -21.35
N VAL A 153 17.99 39.18 -22.68
CA VAL A 153 19.11 39.54 -23.56
C VAL A 153 18.79 40.85 -24.28
N ASN A 154 19.67 41.84 -24.15
CA ASN A 154 19.49 43.15 -24.79
C ASN A 154 19.14 43.03 -26.27
N GLY A 155 18.09 43.72 -26.71
CA GLY A 155 17.57 43.68 -28.06
C GLY A 155 16.59 42.53 -28.35
N LEU A 156 16.59 41.45 -27.57
CA LEU A 156 15.62 40.37 -27.71
C LEU A 156 14.31 40.69 -27.00
N LYS A 157 13.23 40.06 -27.45
CA LYS A 157 11.88 40.18 -26.86
C LYS A 157 11.66 39.14 -25.75
N PRO A 158 10.83 39.44 -24.74
CA PRO A 158 10.42 38.45 -23.74
C PRO A 158 9.71 37.25 -24.35
N ILE A 159 9.94 36.06 -23.79
CA ILE A 159 9.31 34.81 -24.22
C ILE A 159 8.11 34.45 -23.33
N ASN A 160 7.10 33.79 -23.91
CA ASN A 160 5.91 33.30 -23.19
C ASN A 160 5.57 31.82 -23.47
N THR A 161 6.38 31.11 -24.26
CA THR A 161 6.02 29.79 -24.84
C THR A 161 7.05 28.68 -24.68
N ILE A 162 8.26 28.96 -24.18
CA ILE A 162 9.34 27.94 -24.05
C ILE A 162 9.75 27.83 -22.58
N VAL A 163 8.78 27.42 -21.77
CA VAL A 163 9.03 27.05 -20.39
C VAL A 163 8.48 25.64 -20.23
N ASP A 164 9.39 24.66 -20.20
CA ASP A 164 9.01 23.29 -19.94
C ASP A 164 8.88 23.09 -18.42
N ILE A 165 7.86 22.34 -18.04
CA ILE A 165 7.68 21.87 -16.67
C ILE A 165 7.80 20.36 -16.69
N THR A 166 8.81 19.85 -15.99
CA THR A 166 9.10 18.41 -15.93
C THR A 166 8.39 17.73 -14.76
N SER A 167 7.91 18.53 -13.80
CA SER A 167 7.17 18.05 -12.65
C SER A 167 5.80 17.52 -13.07
N GLU A 168 5.58 16.24 -12.80
CA GLU A 168 4.29 15.58 -12.98
C GLU A 168 3.17 16.32 -12.23
N GLY A 169 1.97 16.32 -12.79
CA GLY A 169 0.80 16.96 -12.16
C GLY A 169 0.79 18.47 -12.27
N CYS A 170 1.73 19.09 -12.99
CA CYS A 170 1.77 20.53 -13.21
C CYS A 170 1.58 20.90 -14.69
N GLU A 171 1.13 22.13 -14.92
CA GLU A 171 1.10 22.76 -16.24
C GLU A 171 1.37 24.26 -16.13
N ILE A 172 2.09 24.82 -17.11
CA ILE A 172 2.29 26.26 -17.17
C ILE A 172 0.98 26.92 -17.62
N TYR A 173 0.43 27.78 -16.78
CA TYR A 173 -0.77 28.55 -17.08
C TYR A 173 -0.44 29.88 -17.73
N ASN A 174 0.57 30.59 -17.20
CA ASN A 174 0.89 31.93 -17.67
C ASN A 174 2.35 32.28 -17.38
N VAL A 175 2.94 33.10 -18.26
CA VAL A 175 4.30 33.65 -18.13
C VAL A 175 4.23 35.15 -18.38
N VAL A 176 4.62 35.95 -17.39
CA VAL A 176 4.54 37.41 -17.43
C VAL A 176 5.89 38.03 -17.10
N TRP A 177 6.24 39.07 -17.84
CA TRP A 177 7.47 39.82 -17.64
C TRP A 177 7.19 41.20 -17.06
N TYR A 178 8.10 41.65 -16.20
CA TYR A 178 8.08 42.95 -15.57
C TYR A 178 9.42 43.65 -15.79
N LYS A 179 9.37 44.95 -16.03
CA LYS A 179 10.53 45.87 -16.02
C LYS A 179 10.30 46.89 -14.92
N ASP A 180 11.24 46.98 -13.98
CA ASP A 180 11.18 47.93 -12.85
C ASP A 180 9.81 47.91 -12.12
N GLY A 181 9.24 46.72 -11.94
CA GLY A 181 7.96 46.49 -11.25
C GLY A 181 6.71 46.62 -12.13
N THR A 182 6.82 47.10 -13.37
CA THR A 182 5.67 47.25 -14.29
C THR A 182 5.64 46.11 -15.30
N GLN A 183 4.47 45.51 -15.51
CA GLN A 183 4.31 44.47 -16.53
C GLN A 183 4.59 45.02 -17.93
N ILE A 184 5.39 44.33 -18.72
CA ILE A 184 5.74 44.71 -20.10
C ILE A 184 5.05 43.83 -21.13
N ASN A 185 4.83 44.38 -22.33
CA ASN A 185 4.39 43.62 -23.48
C ASN A 185 5.57 42.83 -24.08
N LEU A 186 5.31 41.64 -24.58
CA LEU A 186 6.26 40.77 -25.27
C LEU A 186 6.85 41.40 -26.54
N ASP A 187 6.24 42.47 -27.08
CA ASP A 187 6.80 43.21 -28.21
C ASP A 187 7.90 44.22 -27.85
N THR A 188 8.14 44.46 -26.56
CA THR A 188 9.19 45.39 -26.10
C THR A 188 10.51 44.63 -25.95
N SER A 189 11.56 45.07 -26.63
CA SER A 189 12.89 44.48 -26.46
C SER A 189 13.46 44.78 -25.08
N PHE A 190 14.21 43.83 -24.52
CA PHE A 190 15.00 44.05 -23.32
C PHE A 190 16.08 45.11 -23.59
N GLU A 191 16.33 45.93 -22.57
CA GLU A 191 17.31 47.00 -22.56
C GLU A 191 18.44 46.71 -21.57
N THR A 192 19.67 47.05 -21.96
CA THR A 192 20.84 47.01 -21.08
C THR A 192 20.65 47.85 -19.82
N GLY A 193 21.01 47.30 -18.67
CA GLY A 193 21.02 48.00 -17.38
C GLY A 193 19.65 48.08 -16.68
N ALA A 194 18.57 47.59 -17.30
CA ALA A 194 17.26 47.50 -16.67
C ALA A 194 17.09 46.20 -15.86
N ASN A 195 16.27 46.26 -14.80
CA ASN A 195 15.95 45.09 -13.99
C ASN A 195 14.67 44.43 -14.49
N TYR A 196 14.76 43.13 -14.80
CA TYR A 196 13.61 42.35 -15.24
C TYR A 196 13.24 41.27 -14.22
N ARG A 197 11.94 41.02 -14.10
CA ARG A 197 11.39 39.89 -13.33
C ARG A 197 10.46 39.10 -14.23
N ILE A 198 10.60 37.78 -14.18
CA ILE A 198 9.62 36.84 -14.74
C ILE A 198 8.71 36.32 -13.61
N ALA A 199 7.41 36.25 -13.87
CA ALA A 199 6.44 35.59 -13.01
C ALA A 199 5.80 34.45 -13.79
N ILE A 200 5.89 33.24 -13.27
CA ILE A 200 5.35 32.03 -13.89
C ILE A 200 4.23 31.51 -13.01
N THR A 201 3.05 31.36 -13.58
CA THR A 201 1.89 30.76 -12.91
C THR A 201 1.78 29.31 -13.36
N VAL A 202 1.74 28.41 -12.39
CA VAL A 202 1.61 26.97 -12.60
C VAL A 202 0.29 26.52 -12.04
N ASN A 203 -0.52 25.83 -12.85
CA ASN A 203 -1.70 25.13 -12.37
C ASN A 203 -1.33 23.69 -12.00
N LEU A 204 -1.98 23.17 -10.97
CA LEU A 204 -1.94 21.75 -10.68
C LEU A 204 -3.08 21.05 -11.41
N LYS A 205 -2.76 19.93 -12.05
CA LYS A 205 -3.74 19.06 -12.68
C LYS A 205 -4.64 18.44 -11.60
N ASN A 206 -5.85 18.08 -11.99
CA ASN A 206 -6.78 17.42 -11.09
C ASN A 206 -6.15 16.16 -10.48
N GLY A 207 -6.35 15.96 -9.17
CA GLY A 207 -5.76 14.85 -8.42
C GLY A 207 -4.37 15.13 -7.84
N TYR A 208 -3.84 16.34 -7.98
CA TYR A 208 -2.60 16.79 -7.35
C TYR A 208 -2.83 17.97 -6.41
N LYS A 209 -2.04 18.05 -5.34
CA LYS A 209 -2.05 19.16 -4.38
C LYS A 209 -0.63 19.59 -3.98
N PRO A 210 -0.43 20.86 -3.58
CA PRO A 210 0.89 21.31 -3.16
C PRO A 210 1.21 20.79 -1.75
N ALA A 211 2.48 20.47 -1.50
CA ALA A 211 2.98 20.26 -0.15
C ALA A 211 3.00 21.58 0.63
N SER A 212 2.89 21.50 1.95
CA SER A 212 3.25 22.64 2.81
C SER A 212 4.74 22.95 2.64
N GLY A 213 5.06 24.19 2.27
CA GLY A 213 6.44 24.59 1.99
C GLY A 213 6.99 24.09 0.65
N MET A 214 6.11 23.80 -0.33
CA MET A 214 6.52 23.48 -1.70
C MET A 214 7.51 24.53 -2.25
N THR A 215 8.52 24.04 -2.96
CA THR A 215 9.54 24.89 -3.60
C THR A 215 9.38 24.90 -5.11
N ALA A 216 9.94 25.90 -5.77
CA ALA A 216 10.05 25.95 -7.21
C ALA A 216 11.45 26.39 -7.61
N LYS A 217 11.99 25.78 -8.65
CA LYS A 217 13.29 26.13 -9.24
C LYS A 217 13.11 26.47 -10.70
N ILE A 218 13.85 27.45 -11.17
CA ILE A 218 13.96 27.77 -12.59
C ILE A 218 15.41 27.58 -13.00
N ASN A 219 15.65 26.70 -13.98
CA ASN A 219 16.99 26.32 -14.45
C ASN A 219 17.92 25.84 -13.32
N GLY A 220 17.36 25.15 -12.31
CA GLY A 220 18.11 24.56 -11.19
C GLY A 220 18.41 25.50 -10.01
N THR A 221 18.02 26.77 -10.10
CA THR A 221 18.10 27.79 -9.05
C THR A 221 16.73 28.13 -8.49
#